data_AF-A0A7S2FIZ6-F1
#
_entry.id   AF-A0A7S2FIZ6-F1
#
_cell.length_a   1.000
_cell.length_b   1.000
_cell.length_c   1.000
_cell.angle_alpha   90.00
_cell.angle_beta   90.00
_cell.angle_gamma   90.00
#
_symmetry.space_group_name_H-M   'P 1'
#
loop_
_entity.id
_entity.type
_entity.pdbx_description
1 polymer ?
#
loop_
_entity_poly.entity_id
_entity_poly.type
_entity_poly.pdbx_seq_one_letter_code
_entity_poly.pdbx_strand_id
1 'polypeptide(L)'
;GFMSLLWMLTSATALAPQARTRVSPRLCTPSPSAKTALLTAIAAFDEATAADGMPNVDFGVKGGELDSDTRAPRDLYAVGAYHAVSPRVGTAADDVLAAVDTLAAANPMARPTEGLGTNDGPSVCPLHGSWSNLFTTAADAVFSPDSKRGAAAVYNVVDASNGRVTNCIDFMPRDHPAFRATRQTGRPPSPVESLRVRLTSKAASATRVELVFRNVCVQLNRVFGLPLRVKLVIPVPGPFVTRLLFLFRPKKRPPPAYFDVLYLDADLRVHKTGQGNVFVQRRLSSTAN
;
A
#
# COMPACT_ATOMS: atom_id res chain seq x y z
N GLY A 1 -5.22 70.92 13.52
CA GLY A 1 -4.91 69.67 12.79
C GLY A 1 -5.69 69.70 11.50
N PHE A 2 -5.01 69.77 10.37
CA PHE A 2 -5.57 70.14 9.07
C PHE A 2 -6.47 69.04 8.47
N MET A 3 -7.58 69.48 7.89
CA MET A 3 -8.57 68.69 7.17
C MET A 3 -8.21 68.43 5.70
N SER A 4 -8.74 67.31 5.19
CA SER A 4 -9.31 67.08 3.84
C SER A 4 -8.43 67.17 2.60
N LEU A 5 -8.31 66.06 1.86
CA LEU A 5 -8.54 66.09 0.41
C LEU A 5 -8.96 64.71 -0.15
N LEU A 6 -9.82 64.80 -1.14
CA LEU A 6 -10.67 63.81 -1.79
C LEU A 6 -9.96 63.18 -3.01
N TRP A 7 -10.31 61.91 -3.31
CA TRP A 7 -10.37 61.26 -4.63
C TRP A 7 -9.13 61.17 -5.54
N MET A 8 -8.73 59.93 -5.86
CA MET A 8 -8.63 59.48 -7.27
C MET A 8 -8.78 57.95 -7.36
N LEU A 9 -9.88 57.54 -8.00
CA LEU A 9 -10.13 56.20 -8.52
C LEU A 9 -9.27 55.98 -9.76
N THR A 10 -8.48 54.90 -9.78
CA THR A 10 -7.99 54.28 -11.02
C THR A 10 -8.44 52.84 -11.07
N SER A 11 -9.33 52.56 -12.02
CA SER A 11 -9.85 51.27 -12.42
C SER A 11 -8.73 50.26 -12.67
N ALA A 12 -8.67 49.21 -11.86
CA ALA A 12 -7.95 47.99 -12.21
C ALA A 12 -8.91 47.08 -12.96
N THR A 13 -8.76 47.02 -14.28
CA THR A 13 -9.46 46.06 -15.15
C THR A 13 -9.09 44.65 -14.72
N ALA A 14 -10.05 43.93 -14.14
CA ALA A 14 -9.90 42.52 -13.82
C ALA A 14 -9.72 41.72 -15.13
N LEU A 15 -8.50 41.24 -15.36
CA LEU A 15 -8.24 40.23 -16.39
C LEU A 15 -8.98 38.95 -16.00
N ALA A 16 -9.95 38.57 -16.83
CA ALA A 16 -10.65 37.30 -16.72
C ALA A 16 -9.65 36.14 -16.71
N PRO A 17 -9.83 35.12 -15.86
CA PRO A 17 -8.96 33.95 -15.87
C PRO A 17 -9.09 33.24 -17.22
N GLN A 18 -8.02 33.24 -17.99
CA GLN A 18 -7.94 32.45 -19.21
C GLN A 18 -8.16 30.98 -18.87
N ALA A 19 -9.22 30.41 -19.44
CA ALA A 19 -9.52 29.00 -19.35
C ALA A 19 -8.33 28.22 -19.94
N ARG A 20 -7.50 27.64 -19.06
CA ARG A 20 -6.48 26.68 -19.46
C ARG A 20 -7.20 25.50 -20.08
N THR A 21 -6.98 25.31 -21.38
CA THR A 21 -7.43 24.15 -22.12
C THR A 21 -6.90 22.90 -21.40
N ARG A 22 -7.82 22.10 -20.83
CA ARG A 22 -7.50 20.81 -20.20
C ARG A 22 -6.95 19.88 -21.26
N VAL A 23 -5.63 19.78 -21.35
CA VAL A 23 -4.98 18.66 -22.04
C VAL A 23 -5.02 17.51 -21.06
N SER A 24 -6.00 16.62 -21.20
CA SER A 24 -5.93 15.31 -20.55
C SER A 24 -4.61 14.68 -20.96
N PRO A 25 -3.75 14.24 -20.02
CA PRO A 25 -2.52 13.56 -20.37
C PRO A 25 -2.90 12.35 -21.23
N ARG A 26 -2.46 12.36 -22.49
CA ARG A 26 -2.62 11.19 -23.36
C ARG A 26 -1.85 10.06 -22.69
N LEU A 27 -2.57 9.11 -22.13
CA LEU A 27 -2.02 7.85 -21.65
C LEU A 27 -1.23 7.25 -22.82
N CYS A 28 0.09 7.16 -22.69
CA CYS A 28 0.86 6.35 -23.61
C CYS A 28 0.33 4.92 -23.47
N THR A 29 0.00 4.24 -24.55
CA THR A 29 -0.51 2.87 -24.45
C THR A 29 0.60 1.99 -23.90
N PRO A 30 0.42 1.32 -22.75
CA PRO A 30 1.45 0.47 -22.19
C PRO A 30 1.78 -0.64 -23.18
N SER A 31 3.04 -1.13 -23.19
CA SER A 31 3.41 -2.31 -23.96
C SER A 31 2.55 -3.49 -23.49
N PRO A 32 1.54 -3.94 -24.28
CA PRO A 32 0.58 -4.93 -23.81
C PRO A 32 1.29 -6.26 -23.48
N SER A 33 2.42 -6.54 -24.15
CA SER A 33 3.23 -7.73 -23.90
C SER A 33 3.90 -7.71 -22.53
N ALA A 34 4.45 -6.58 -22.08
CA ALA A 34 5.13 -6.49 -20.77
C ALA A 34 4.14 -6.63 -19.60
N LYS A 35 2.98 -5.97 -19.71
CA LYS A 35 1.91 -6.10 -18.68
C LYS A 35 1.39 -7.53 -18.62
N THR A 36 1.15 -8.17 -19.77
CA THR A 36 0.75 -9.57 -19.83
C THR A 36 1.80 -10.49 -19.24
N ALA A 37 3.09 -10.29 -19.57
CA ALA A 37 4.19 -11.08 -19.02
C ALA A 37 4.24 -11.01 -17.49
N LEU A 38 4.09 -9.82 -16.89
CA LEU A 38 4.03 -9.66 -15.43
C LEU A 38 2.83 -10.42 -14.84
N LEU A 39 1.64 -10.30 -15.43
CA LEU A 39 0.45 -10.99 -14.92
C LEU A 39 0.57 -12.51 -15.05
N THR A 40 1.21 -13.01 -16.11
CA THR A 40 1.53 -14.43 -16.29
C THR A 40 2.54 -14.91 -15.24
N ALA A 41 3.60 -14.14 -14.97
CA ALA A 41 4.57 -14.47 -13.94
C ALA A 41 3.93 -14.53 -12.55
N ILE A 42 3.04 -13.58 -12.22
CA ILE A 42 2.29 -13.59 -10.96
C ILE A 42 1.40 -14.82 -10.86
N ALA A 43 0.70 -15.20 -11.94
CA ALA A 43 -0.12 -16.41 -11.92
C ALA A 43 0.71 -17.68 -11.68
N ALA A 44 1.91 -17.78 -12.27
CA ALA A 44 2.83 -18.88 -12.03
C ALA A 44 3.37 -18.89 -10.58
N PHE A 45 3.64 -17.72 -10.00
CA PHE A 45 3.99 -17.57 -8.59
C PHE A 45 2.85 -17.99 -7.66
N ASP A 46 1.61 -17.58 -7.94
CA ASP A 46 0.43 -17.99 -7.18
C ASP A 46 0.23 -19.51 -7.25
N GLU A 47 0.43 -20.12 -8.42
CA GLU A 47 0.36 -21.58 -8.58
C GLU A 47 1.46 -22.30 -7.80
N ALA A 48 2.71 -21.82 -7.89
CA ALA A 48 3.84 -22.38 -7.15
C ALA A 48 3.62 -22.30 -5.64
N THR A 49 3.11 -21.17 -5.15
CA THR A 49 2.87 -20.97 -3.71
C THR A 49 1.63 -21.67 -3.19
N ALA A 50 0.63 -21.91 -4.04
CA ALA A 50 -0.49 -22.80 -3.72
C ALA A 50 -0.04 -24.26 -3.56
N ALA A 51 0.96 -24.70 -4.33
CA ALA A 51 1.49 -26.06 -4.28
C ALA A 51 2.51 -26.26 -3.14
N ASP A 52 3.47 -25.35 -3.01
CA ASP A 52 4.64 -25.53 -2.16
C ASP A 52 4.54 -24.73 -0.83
N GLY A 53 3.57 -23.81 -0.74
CA GLY A 53 3.35 -22.95 0.40
C GLY A 53 3.90 -21.52 0.21
N MET A 54 3.82 -20.73 1.29
CA MET A 54 4.28 -19.34 1.33
C MET A 54 5.33 -19.15 2.42
N PRO A 55 6.20 -18.12 2.32
CA PRO A 55 7.14 -17.80 3.39
C PRO A 55 6.45 -17.67 4.74
N ASN A 56 6.95 -18.38 5.75
CA ASN A 56 6.43 -18.30 7.09
C ASN A 56 6.96 -17.03 7.78
N VAL A 57 6.09 -16.02 7.88
CA VAL A 57 6.41 -14.79 8.59
C VAL A 57 5.77 -14.82 9.98
N ASP A 58 6.57 -14.93 11.03
CA ASP A 58 6.10 -14.87 12.43
C ASP A 58 6.03 -13.40 12.89
N PHE A 59 4.81 -12.95 13.19
CA PHE A 59 4.50 -11.60 13.65
C PHE A 59 4.44 -11.58 15.18
N GLY A 60 5.20 -10.67 15.82
CA GLY A 60 5.22 -10.53 17.27
C GLY A 60 6.60 -10.28 17.90
N VAL A 61 6.67 -10.36 19.23
CA VAL A 61 7.79 -9.89 20.07
C VAL A 61 9.15 -10.56 19.79
N LYS A 62 9.18 -11.64 18.99
CA LYS A 62 10.42 -12.33 18.54
C LYS A 62 10.79 -12.10 17.06
N GLY A 63 10.03 -11.26 16.33
CA GLY A 63 10.48 -10.49 15.15
C GLY A 63 11.06 -11.26 13.95
N GLY A 64 10.20 -11.85 13.12
CA GLY A 64 10.56 -12.25 11.75
C GLY A 64 10.14 -11.25 10.67
N GLU A 65 9.19 -10.36 11.00
CA GLU A 65 8.50 -9.45 10.08
C GLU A 65 9.28 -8.15 9.79
N LEU A 66 10.15 -7.73 10.72
CA LEU A 66 10.94 -6.51 10.62
C LEU A 66 12.41 -6.85 10.49
N ASP A 67 13.11 -6.11 9.63
CA ASP A 67 14.56 -6.10 9.60
C ASP A 67 15.12 -5.64 10.96
N SER A 68 16.16 -6.30 11.47
CA SER A 68 16.66 -6.07 12.83
C SER A 68 17.24 -4.66 13.03
N ASP A 69 17.75 -4.07 11.96
CA ASP A 69 18.58 -2.87 12.00
C ASP A 69 17.76 -1.63 11.63
N THR A 70 17.01 -1.72 10.54
CA THR A 70 16.19 -0.66 9.99
C THR A 70 14.78 -0.65 10.56
N ARG A 71 14.34 -1.79 11.11
CA ARG A 71 13.03 -1.96 11.73
C ARG A 71 11.84 -1.71 10.78
N ALA A 72 12.12 -1.68 9.48
CA ALA A 72 11.13 -1.65 8.43
C ALA A 72 10.65 -3.08 8.09
N PRO A 73 9.54 -3.23 7.35
CA PRO A 73 9.13 -4.53 6.85
C PRO A 73 10.29 -5.21 6.13
N ARG A 74 10.57 -6.45 6.56
CA ARG A 74 11.64 -7.27 6.00
C ARG A 74 11.32 -7.53 4.52
N ASP A 75 12.33 -7.35 3.69
CA ASP A 75 12.28 -7.74 2.29
C ASP A 75 12.49 -9.25 2.18
N LEU A 76 11.39 -9.97 1.95
CA LEU A 76 11.36 -11.42 1.82
C LEU A 76 12.20 -11.90 0.63
N TYR A 77 12.32 -11.09 -0.41
CA TYR A 77 13.14 -11.41 -1.56
C TYR A 77 14.63 -11.30 -1.22
N ALA A 78 15.05 -10.16 -0.66
CA ALA A 78 16.45 -9.91 -0.33
C ALA A 78 17.05 -10.92 0.66
N VAL A 79 16.21 -11.52 1.52
CA VAL A 79 16.64 -12.53 2.50
C VAL A 79 16.43 -13.97 2.03
N GLY A 80 16.08 -14.19 0.75
CA GLY A 80 15.93 -15.51 0.14
C GLY A 80 14.72 -16.30 0.65
N ALA A 81 13.71 -15.64 1.22
CA ALA A 81 12.60 -16.32 1.89
C ALA A 81 11.73 -17.14 0.92
N TYR A 82 11.62 -16.73 -0.36
CA TYR A 82 10.90 -17.49 -1.39
C TYR A 82 11.64 -18.76 -1.80
N HIS A 83 12.95 -18.67 -2.01
CA HIS A 83 13.81 -19.83 -2.30
C HIS A 83 13.86 -20.82 -1.12
N ALA A 84 13.73 -20.32 0.11
CA ALA A 84 13.64 -21.16 1.30
C ALA A 84 12.33 -21.96 1.41
N VAL A 85 11.27 -21.57 0.70
CA VAL A 85 10.04 -22.39 0.57
C VAL A 85 10.31 -23.53 -0.41
N SER A 86 10.70 -23.19 -1.64
CA SER A 86 11.14 -24.16 -2.66
C SER A 86 11.90 -23.46 -3.78
N PRO A 87 12.72 -24.18 -4.58
CA PRO A 87 13.33 -23.62 -5.78
C PRO A 87 12.31 -23.09 -6.79
N ARG A 88 11.12 -23.72 -6.88
CA ARG A 88 10.03 -23.32 -7.78
C ARG A 88 9.44 -21.98 -7.37
N VAL A 89 9.13 -21.80 -6.08
CA VAL A 89 8.61 -20.53 -5.53
C VAL A 89 9.65 -19.41 -5.66
N GLY A 90 10.92 -19.71 -5.38
CA GLY A 90 12.03 -18.79 -5.57
C GLY A 90 12.16 -18.29 -7.02
N THR A 91 12.22 -19.22 -7.98
CA THR A 91 12.32 -18.91 -9.42
C THR A 91 11.12 -18.11 -9.90
N ALA A 92 9.90 -18.49 -9.49
CA ALA A 92 8.70 -17.73 -9.88
C ALA A 92 8.71 -16.31 -9.30
N ALA A 93 9.25 -16.09 -8.10
CA ALA A 93 9.43 -14.74 -7.54
C ALA A 93 10.49 -13.93 -8.32
N ASP A 94 11.58 -14.56 -8.74
CA ASP A 94 12.60 -13.95 -9.62
C ASP A 94 11.95 -13.48 -10.94
N ASP A 95 11.14 -14.33 -11.56
CA ASP A 95 10.44 -14.02 -12.81
C ASP A 95 9.47 -12.83 -12.67
N VAL A 96 8.75 -12.74 -11.54
CA VAL A 96 7.88 -11.60 -11.25
C VAL A 96 8.69 -10.30 -11.16
N LEU A 97 9.82 -10.30 -10.45
CA LEU A 97 10.64 -9.10 -10.30
C LEU A 97 11.32 -8.69 -11.61
N ALA A 98 11.80 -9.64 -12.41
CA ALA A 98 12.32 -9.37 -13.75
C ALA A 98 11.25 -8.76 -14.68
N ALA A 99 10.01 -9.25 -14.60
CA ALA A 99 8.88 -8.69 -15.33
C ALA A 99 8.49 -7.29 -14.83
N VAL A 100 8.60 -7.02 -13.51
CA VAL A 100 8.43 -5.67 -12.94
C VAL A 100 9.45 -4.70 -13.51
N ASP A 101 10.73 -5.06 -13.55
CA ASP A 101 11.79 -4.19 -14.08
C ASP A 101 11.55 -3.88 -15.56
N THR A 102 11.17 -4.89 -16.34
CA THR A 102 10.80 -4.72 -17.76
C THR A 102 9.59 -3.78 -17.94
N LEU A 103 8.55 -3.95 -17.10
CA LEU A 103 7.35 -3.13 -17.17
C LEU A 103 7.60 -1.68 -16.73
N ALA A 104 8.42 -1.47 -15.70
CA ALA A 104 8.77 -0.15 -15.19
C ALA A 104 9.44 0.73 -16.25
N ALA A 105 10.28 0.15 -17.11
CA ALA A 105 10.89 0.85 -18.25
C ALA A 105 9.86 1.36 -19.28
N ALA A 106 8.66 0.77 -19.30
CA ALA A 106 7.55 1.12 -20.20
C ALA A 106 6.42 1.88 -19.48
N ASN A 107 6.70 2.54 -18.35
CA ASN A 107 5.69 3.26 -17.57
C ASN A 107 4.99 4.35 -18.42
N PRO A 108 3.67 4.26 -18.64
CA PRO A 108 2.94 5.21 -19.46
C PRO A 108 2.63 6.53 -18.74
N MET A 109 2.85 6.59 -17.42
CA MET A 109 2.46 7.70 -16.56
C MET A 109 3.68 8.42 -15.99
N ALA A 110 4.04 9.56 -16.57
CA ALA A 110 5.19 10.35 -16.13
C ALA A 110 4.97 11.08 -14.80
N ARG A 111 3.72 11.38 -14.44
CA ARG A 111 3.36 12.20 -13.26
C ARG A 111 2.27 11.54 -12.40
N PRO A 112 2.47 10.31 -11.90
CA PRO A 112 1.47 9.57 -11.13
C PRO A 112 1.03 10.28 -9.84
N THR A 113 1.86 11.16 -9.28
CA THR A 113 1.54 11.87 -8.02
C THR A 113 0.82 13.21 -8.23
N GLU A 114 0.57 13.62 -9.47
CA GLU A 114 -0.06 14.91 -9.79
C GLU A 114 -1.42 15.04 -9.09
N GLY A 115 -1.68 16.19 -8.47
CA GLY A 115 -2.95 16.44 -7.76
C GLY A 115 -3.13 15.72 -6.41
N LEU A 116 -2.16 14.95 -5.94
CA LEU A 116 -2.20 14.35 -4.60
C LEU A 116 -2.20 15.43 -3.51
N GLY A 117 -3.20 15.41 -2.63
CA GLY A 117 -3.41 16.40 -1.56
C GLY A 117 -4.07 17.69 -2.02
N THR A 118 -4.72 17.69 -3.18
CA THR A 118 -5.44 18.86 -3.71
C THR A 118 -6.94 18.58 -3.74
N ASN A 119 -7.78 19.61 -3.65
CA ASN A 119 -9.24 19.44 -3.66
C ASN A 119 -9.74 18.69 -4.91
N ASP A 120 -9.14 18.96 -6.07
CA ASP A 120 -9.46 18.29 -7.34
C ASP A 120 -8.86 16.89 -7.47
N GLY A 121 -8.06 16.45 -6.49
CA GLY A 121 -7.28 15.22 -6.46
C GLY A 121 -8.03 13.98 -6.98
N PRO A 122 -9.30 13.70 -6.62
CA PRO A 122 -10.03 12.55 -7.12
C PRO A 122 -10.19 12.51 -8.65
N SER A 123 -10.25 13.69 -9.28
CA SER A 123 -10.41 13.83 -10.73
C SER A 123 -9.08 13.93 -11.49
N VAL A 124 -8.02 14.40 -10.83
CA VAL A 124 -6.72 14.65 -11.49
C VAL A 124 -5.61 13.69 -11.08
N CYS A 125 -5.70 13.05 -9.92
CA CYS A 125 -4.63 12.21 -9.38
C CYS A 125 -4.81 10.76 -9.82
N PRO A 126 -3.91 10.24 -10.68
CA PRO A 126 -4.03 8.86 -11.18
C PRO A 126 -3.98 7.81 -10.06
N LEU A 127 -3.33 8.11 -8.93
CA LEU A 127 -3.25 7.20 -7.79
C LEU A 127 -4.55 7.10 -6.99
N HIS A 128 -5.48 8.04 -7.12
CA HIS A 128 -6.74 8.04 -6.36
C HIS A 128 -7.51 6.73 -6.55
N GLY A 129 -8.07 6.18 -5.47
CA GLY A 129 -8.89 4.96 -5.50
C GLY A 129 -8.32 3.80 -4.69
N SER A 130 -8.89 2.62 -4.89
CA SER A 130 -8.58 1.40 -4.14
C SER A 130 -7.73 0.44 -4.96
N TRP A 131 -6.75 -0.19 -4.33
CA TRP A 131 -5.70 -1.00 -4.98
C TRP A 131 -5.47 -2.31 -4.23
N SER A 132 -5.85 -3.45 -4.80
CA SER A 132 -5.64 -4.78 -4.23
C SER A 132 -4.24 -5.30 -4.51
N ASN A 133 -3.63 -5.95 -3.52
CA ASN A 133 -2.32 -6.58 -3.68
C ASN A 133 -2.42 -7.82 -4.58
N LEU A 134 -1.54 -7.93 -5.57
CA LEU A 134 -1.34 -9.13 -6.39
C LEU A 134 -0.04 -9.84 -6.00
N PHE A 135 1.03 -9.08 -5.78
CA PHE A 135 2.32 -9.60 -5.38
C PHE A 135 3.04 -8.57 -4.49
N THR A 136 3.81 -9.04 -3.53
CA THR A 136 4.68 -8.16 -2.73
C THR A 136 5.86 -8.92 -2.17
N THR A 137 7.00 -8.25 -2.00
CA THR A 137 8.15 -8.76 -1.24
C THR A 137 8.14 -8.32 0.24
N ALA A 138 7.18 -7.48 0.64
CA ALA A 138 7.10 -6.98 2.01
C ALA A 138 6.47 -8.01 2.94
N ALA A 139 7.21 -8.40 3.99
CA ALA A 139 6.75 -9.38 4.95
C ALA A 139 5.41 -9.00 5.63
N ASP A 140 5.21 -7.72 5.94
CA ASP A 140 4.00 -7.16 6.60
C ASP A 140 2.71 -7.24 5.76
N ALA A 141 2.85 -7.51 4.46
CA ALA A 141 1.75 -7.64 3.51
C ALA A 141 1.52 -9.10 3.04
N VAL A 142 2.26 -10.07 3.58
CA VAL A 142 2.07 -11.50 3.29
C VAL A 142 1.22 -12.18 4.37
N PHE A 143 0.13 -12.82 3.95
CA PHE A 143 -0.81 -13.55 4.80
C PHE A 143 -1.06 -14.93 4.20
N SER A 144 -0.88 -15.99 4.99
CA SER A 144 -1.15 -17.37 4.60
C SER A 144 -2.29 -17.96 5.44
N PRO A 145 -3.18 -18.77 4.84
CA PRO A 145 -4.18 -19.56 5.56
C PRO A 145 -3.60 -20.40 6.71
N ASP A 146 -2.39 -20.93 6.53
CA ASP A 146 -1.71 -21.78 7.52
C ASP A 146 -1.03 -20.99 8.65
N SER A 147 -0.92 -19.68 8.50
CA SER A 147 -0.27 -18.80 9.48
C SER A 147 -1.12 -18.61 10.74
N LYS A 148 -0.52 -18.06 11.80
CA LYS A 148 -1.26 -17.74 13.02
C LYS A 148 -2.40 -16.74 12.84
N ARG A 149 -2.33 -15.93 11.79
CA ARG A 149 -3.26 -14.83 11.52
C ARG A 149 -4.36 -15.23 10.52
N GLY A 150 -4.15 -16.35 9.83
CA GLY A 150 -5.03 -16.81 8.76
C GLY A 150 -4.93 -15.97 7.49
N ALA A 151 -5.78 -16.28 6.52
CA ALA A 151 -5.89 -15.56 5.26
C ALA A 151 -6.46 -14.15 5.47
N ALA A 152 -5.98 -13.20 4.69
CA ALA A 152 -6.50 -11.83 4.69
C ALA A 152 -6.45 -11.23 3.29
N ALA A 153 -7.41 -10.34 2.99
CA ALA A 153 -7.35 -9.48 1.83
C ALA A 153 -6.52 -8.23 2.16
N VAL A 154 -5.50 -7.95 1.36
CA VAL A 154 -4.61 -6.79 1.53
C VAL A 154 -4.81 -5.83 0.38
N TYR A 155 -5.11 -4.57 0.70
CA TYR A 155 -5.32 -3.52 -0.29
C TYR A 155 -4.95 -2.16 0.27
N ASN A 156 -4.88 -1.15 -0.59
CA ASN A 156 -4.67 0.24 -0.20
C ASN A 156 -5.80 1.11 -0.71
N VAL A 157 -6.14 2.15 0.03
CA VAL A 157 -7.05 3.21 -0.42
C VAL A 157 -6.28 4.51 -0.45
N VAL A 158 -6.21 5.15 -1.61
CA VAL A 158 -5.61 6.46 -1.81
C VAL A 158 -6.73 7.48 -1.96
N ASP A 159 -6.82 8.34 -0.96
CA ASP A 159 -7.71 9.50 -0.95
C ASP A 159 -6.89 10.74 -1.32
N ALA A 160 -6.89 11.02 -2.63
CA ALA A 160 -6.13 12.12 -3.20
C ALA A 160 -6.60 13.50 -2.72
N SER A 161 -7.87 13.72 -2.39
CA SER A 161 -8.33 15.01 -1.85
C SER A 161 -7.64 15.34 -0.54
N ASN A 162 -7.63 14.35 0.36
CA ASN A 162 -7.12 14.55 1.72
C ASN A 162 -5.63 14.25 1.86
N GLY A 163 -4.94 13.90 0.77
CA GLY A 163 -3.56 13.44 0.81
C GLY A 163 -3.40 12.31 1.83
N ARG A 164 -4.23 11.27 1.70
CA ARG A 164 -4.26 10.15 2.65
C ARG A 164 -4.11 8.82 1.92
N VAL A 165 -3.23 7.97 2.45
CA VAL A 165 -3.13 6.56 2.06
C VAL A 165 -3.54 5.72 3.25
N THR A 166 -4.37 4.71 3.03
CA THR A 166 -4.75 3.74 4.07
C THR A 166 -4.36 2.36 3.61
N ASN A 167 -3.47 1.68 4.35
CA ASN A 167 -3.24 0.26 4.15
C ASN A 167 -4.34 -0.51 4.88
N CYS A 168 -5.01 -1.40 4.17
CA CYS A 168 -6.17 -2.13 4.63
C CYS A 168 -5.88 -3.62 4.62
N ILE A 169 -6.13 -4.27 5.74
CA ILE A 169 -6.07 -5.72 5.91
C ILE A 169 -7.42 -6.17 6.43
N ASP A 170 -8.10 -7.03 5.70
CA ASP A 170 -9.35 -7.66 6.10
C ASP A 170 -9.12 -9.15 6.31
N PHE A 171 -9.22 -9.58 7.57
CA PHE A 171 -9.03 -10.99 7.92
C PHE A 171 -10.25 -11.79 7.48
N MET A 172 -10.01 -12.84 6.70
CA MET A 172 -11.10 -13.67 6.19
C MET A 172 -11.73 -14.47 7.33
N PRO A 173 -13.07 -14.66 7.32
CA PRO A 173 -13.72 -15.51 8.29
C PRO A 173 -13.38 -16.99 8.02
N ARG A 174 -13.50 -17.85 9.04
CA ARG A 174 -13.04 -19.25 8.98
C ARG A 174 -13.80 -20.10 7.95
N ASP A 175 -15.04 -19.76 7.67
CA ASP A 175 -15.89 -20.42 6.68
C ASP A 175 -15.57 -20.02 5.24
N HIS A 176 -14.72 -19.00 5.05
CA HIS A 176 -14.23 -18.58 3.75
C HIS A 176 -13.53 -19.74 3.03
N PRO A 177 -13.75 -19.94 1.71
CA PRO A 177 -13.18 -21.05 0.94
C PRO A 177 -11.66 -21.21 1.11
N ALA A 178 -10.92 -20.11 1.29
CA ALA A 178 -9.47 -20.10 1.51
C ALA A 178 -9.01 -20.91 2.74
N PHE A 179 -9.86 -21.08 3.77
CA PHE A 179 -9.54 -21.89 4.95
C PHE A 179 -9.97 -23.36 4.82
N ARG A 180 -10.97 -23.66 3.96
CA ARG A 180 -11.52 -25.02 3.82
C ARG A 180 -10.50 -26.03 3.27
N ALA A 181 -9.47 -25.54 2.58
CA ALA A 181 -8.36 -26.35 2.08
C ALA A 181 -7.33 -26.72 3.17
N THR A 182 -7.28 -25.99 4.30
CA THR A 182 -6.26 -26.19 5.34
C THR A 182 -6.75 -27.15 6.43
N ARG A 183 -5.92 -28.14 6.80
CA ARG A 183 -6.23 -29.21 7.79
C ARG A 183 -6.31 -28.72 9.25
N GLN A 184 -6.32 -27.41 9.53
CA GLN A 184 -6.34 -26.88 10.91
C GLN A 184 -7.75 -26.90 11.52
N THR A 185 -8.24 -28.11 11.83
CA THR A 185 -9.47 -28.32 12.60
C THR A 185 -9.20 -28.03 14.09
N GLY A 186 -9.77 -26.96 14.64
CA GLY A 186 -9.80 -26.71 16.10
C GLY A 186 -9.38 -25.30 16.55
N ARG A 187 -8.91 -24.44 15.64
CA ARG A 187 -8.48 -23.09 16.00
C ARG A 187 -9.66 -22.11 16.18
N PRO A 188 -9.67 -21.27 17.23
CA PRO A 188 -10.67 -20.21 17.35
C PRO A 188 -10.50 -19.15 16.24
N PRO A 189 -11.59 -18.51 15.77
CA PRO A 189 -11.51 -17.43 14.78
C PRO A 189 -10.66 -16.27 15.29
N SER A 190 -10.01 -15.55 14.37
CA SER A 190 -9.25 -14.34 14.71
C SER A 190 -10.16 -13.34 15.44
N PRO A 191 -9.76 -12.82 16.61
CA PRO A 191 -10.51 -11.78 17.31
C PRO A 191 -10.45 -10.43 16.56
N VAL A 192 -9.54 -10.30 15.60
CA VAL A 192 -9.37 -9.14 14.74
C VAL A 192 -10.06 -9.40 13.41
N GLU A 193 -11.02 -8.55 13.07
CA GLU A 193 -11.75 -8.55 11.81
C GLU A 193 -10.99 -7.76 10.74
N SER A 194 -10.49 -6.58 11.10
CA SER A 194 -9.75 -5.75 10.15
C SER A 194 -8.74 -4.82 10.81
N LEU A 195 -7.72 -4.46 10.05
CA LEU A 195 -6.70 -3.50 10.41
C LEU A 195 -6.62 -2.42 9.32
N ARG A 196 -6.58 -1.15 9.75
CA ARG A 196 -6.44 0.02 8.87
C ARG A 196 -5.31 0.88 9.38
N VAL A 197 -4.22 0.97 8.62
CA VAL A 197 -3.11 1.89 8.89
C VAL A 197 -3.34 3.17 8.12
N ARG A 198 -3.58 4.29 8.81
CA ARG A 198 -3.78 5.58 8.17
C ARG A 198 -2.47 6.36 8.10
N LEU A 199 -2.15 6.81 6.89
CA LEU A 199 -0.96 7.59 6.56
C LEU A 199 -1.41 8.91 5.93
N THR A 200 -0.77 10.02 6.30
CA THR A 200 -0.76 11.22 5.46
C THR A 200 0.26 11.00 4.36
N SER A 201 -0.08 11.40 3.15
CA SER A 201 0.75 11.28 1.96
C SER A 201 0.95 12.64 1.29
N LYS A 202 2.17 12.91 0.83
CA LYS A 202 2.52 14.10 0.05
C LYS A 202 3.31 13.71 -1.18
N ALA A 203 3.05 14.36 -2.31
CA ALA A 203 3.92 14.24 -3.48
C ALA A 203 5.28 14.93 -3.18
N ALA A 204 6.35 14.14 -3.14
CA ALA A 204 7.71 14.65 -2.98
C ALA A 204 8.42 14.85 -4.33
N SER A 205 8.02 14.07 -5.34
CA SER A 205 8.40 14.25 -6.74
C SER A 205 7.25 13.80 -7.66
N ALA A 206 7.47 13.80 -8.97
CA ALA A 206 6.51 13.29 -9.95
C ALA A 206 6.13 11.81 -9.72
N THR A 207 7.05 11.02 -9.15
CA THR A 207 6.88 9.57 -8.92
C THR A 207 6.97 9.17 -7.45
N ARG A 208 7.48 10.04 -6.56
CA ARG A 208 7.66 9.73 -5.14
C ARG A 208 6.53 10.26 -4.28
N VAL A 209 6.02 9.39 -3.41
CA VAL A 209 5.05 9.73 -2.35
C VAL A 209 5.71 9.56 -0.99
N GLU A 210 5.83 10.65 -0.25
CA GLU A 210 6.20 10.63 1.17
C GLU A 210 5.00 10.25 2.02
N LEU A 211 5.24 9.45 3.07
CA LEU A 211 4.24 8.93 3.98
C LEU A 211 4.56 9.29 5.42
N VAL A 212 3.54 9.69 6.17
CA VAL A 212 3.61 9.95 7.60
C VAL A 212 2.52 9.16 8.31
N PHE A 213 2.92 8.24 9.17
CA PHE A 213 2.00 7.42 9.95
C PHE A 213 1.16 8.30 10.90
N ARG A 214 -0.16 8.05 10.96
CA ARG A 214 -1.07 8.80 11.84
C ARG A 214 -1.68 7.94 12.94
N ASN A 215 -2.36 6.87 12.57
CA ASN A 215 -3.01 5.97 13.53
C ASN A 215 -3.23 4.59 12.92
N VAL A 216 -3.39 3.61 13.80
CA VAL A 216 -3.90 2.29 13.43
C VAL A 216 -5.31 2.18 13.97
N CYS A 217 -6.24 1.76 13.12
CA CYS A 217 -7.58 1.41 13.52
C CYS A 217 -7.72 -0.11 13.42
N VAL A 218 -8.04 -0.77 14.52
CA VAL A 218 -8.25 -2.21 14.61
C VAL A 218 -9.73 -2.44 14.91
N GLN A 219 -10.40 -3.22 14.05
CA GLN A 219 -11.75 -3.69 14.31
C GLN A 219 -11.66 -5.07 14.93
N LEU A 220 -12.15 -5.20 16.16
CA LEU A 220 -12.30 -6.47 16.85
C LEU A 220 -13.73 -6.98 16.68
N ASN A 221 -13.89 -8.29 16.55
CA ASN A 221 -15.19 -8.98 16.54
C ASN A 221 -15.46 -9.76 17.84
N ARG A 222 -14.45 -9.84 18.72
CA ARG A 222 -14.51 -10.54 20.00
C ARG A 222 -13.60 -9.85 21.01
N VAL A 223 -14.11 -9.60 22.22
CA VAL A 223 -13.37 -8.99 23.34
C VAL A 223 -13.65 -9.81 24.59
N PHE A 224 -12.59 -10.27 25.28
CA PHE A 224 -12.70 -11.18 26.45
C PHE A 224 -13.62 -12.40 26.23
N GLY A 225 -13.60 -12.98 25.02
CA GLY A 225 -14.45 -14.14 24.68
C GLY A 225 -15.88 -13.80 24.25
N LEU A 226 -16.35 -12.58 24.49
CA LEU A 226 -17.69 -12.12 24.13
C LEU A 226 -17.72 -11.57 22.69
N PRO A 227 -18.77 -11.86 21.89
CA PRO A 227 -18.90 -11.42 20.49
C PRO A 227 -19.29 -9.93 20.40
N LEU A 228 -18.43 -9.03 20.87
CA LEU A 228 -18.59 -7.59 20.74
C LEU A 228 -17.73 -7.04 19.60
N ARG A 229 -18.36 -6.22 18.75
CA ARG A 229 -17.65 -5.44 17.74
C ARG A 229 -17.12 -4.15 18.35
N VAL A 230 -15.80 -4.05 18.51
CA VAL A 230 -15.14 -2.89 19.11
C VAL A 230 -14.13 -2.32 18.12
N LYS A 231 -14.22 -1.01 17.90
CA LYS A 231 -13.27 -0.26 17.07
C LYS A 231 -12.24 0.41 17.96
N LEU A 232 -11.01 -0.08 17.92
CA LEU A 232 -9.89 0.52 18.64
C LEU A 232 -9.09 1.41 17.70
N VAL A 233 -9.11 2.73 17.96
CA VAL A 233 -8.23 3.67 17.28
C VAL A 233 -7.02 3.90 18.17
N ILE A 234 -5.89 3.33 17.78
CA ILE A 234 -4.62 3.50 18.45
C ILE A 234 -3.95 4.69 17.75
N PRO A 235 -3.96 5.89 18.34
CA PRO A 235 -3.17 6.99 17.81
C PRO A 235 -1.73 6.49 17.76
N VAL A 236 -1.05 6.73 16.64
CA VAL A 236 0.40 6.55 16.61
C VAL A 236 0.95 7.89 17.06
N PRO A 237 1.37 8.03 18.32
CA PRO A 237 1.95 9.26 18.85
C PRO A 237 3.33 9.42 18.21
N GLY A 238 3.40 9.84 16.95
CA GLY A 238 4.63 9.78 16.15
C GLY A 238 5.45 8.54 16.52
N PRO A 239 6.66 8.66 17.11
CA PRO A 239 7.54 7.55 17.45
C PRO A 239 7.03 6.43 18.41
N PHE A 240 5.73 6.34 18.76
CA PHE A 240 5.24 5.37 19.75
C PHE A 240 4.69 4.03 19.20
N VAL A 241 4.15 3.91 17.97
CA VAL A 241 3.97 2.55 17.38
C VAL A 241 5.33 1.95 17.04
N THR A 242 6.28 2.82 16.67
CA THR A 242 7.71 2.51 16.72
C THR A 242 8.31 2.37 18.12
N ARG A 243 7.53 2.39 19.21
CA ARG A 243 7.97 1.98 20.56
C ARG A 243 7.18 0.79 21.09
N LEU A 244 5.90 0.65 20.76
CA LEU A 244 5.07 -0.49 21.19
C LEU A 244 5.53 -1.81 20.54
N LEU A 245 6.06 -1.75 19.32
CA LEU A 245 6.79 -2.85 18.66
C LEU A 245 8.29 -2.92 19.04
N PHE A 246 8.82 -1.97 19.85
CA PHE A 246 10.26 -1.71 19.99
C PHE A 246 10.67 -1.29 21.41
N LEU A 247 10.05 -1.88 22.43
CA LEU A 247 10.13 -1.40 23.82
C LEU A 247 11.56 -1.40 24.44
N PHE A 248 12.60 -1.90 23.76
CA PHE A 248 13.92 -2.08 24.37
C PHE A 248 15.16 -1.87 23.46
N ARG A 249 15.30 -0.79 22.66
CA ARG A 249 16.63 -0.37 22.10
C ARG A 249 16.67 1.05 21.47
N PRO A 250 17.85 1.69 21.37
CA PRO A 250 17.98 3.17 21.34
C PRO A 250 17.84 3.88 19.98
N LYS A 251 17.25 5.09 20.06
CA LYS A 251 17.35 6.37 19.29
C LYS A 251 18.08 6.42 17.93
N LYS A 252 17.70 5.64 16.91
CA LYS A 252 17.87 6.10 15.51
C LYS A 252 16.53 6.65 15.00
N ARG A 253 16.55 7.83 14.36
CA ARG A 253 15.32 8.35 13.72
C ARG A 253 14.90 7.34 12.65
N PRO A 254 13.67 6.83 12.67
CA PRO A 254 13.22 5.92 11.64
C PRO A 254 13.38 6.61 10.28
N PRO A 255 13.87 5.90 9.25
CA PRO A 255 14.02 6.47 7.92
C PRO A 255 12.67 7.01 7.43
N PRO A 256 12.64 8.10 6.65
CA PRO A 256 11.40 8.63 6.10
C PRO A 256 10.68 7.53 5.32
N ALA A 257 9.41 7.32 5.62
CA ALA A 257 8.59 6.36 4.89
C ALA A 257 8.18 6.99 3.55
N TYR A 258 8.50 6.32 2.45
CA TYR A 258 8.08 6.72 1.12
C TYR A 258 7.98 5.51 0.22
N PHE A 259 7.29 5.67 -0.90
CA PHE A 259 7.41 4.78 -2.05
C PHE A 259 7.60 5.57 -3.34
N ASP A 260 8.28 4.94 -4.28
CA ASP A 260 8.42 5.38 -5.66
C ASP A 260 7.47 4.57 -6.54
N VAL A 261 6.63 5.26 -7.31
CA VAL A 261 5.79 4.65 -8.34
C VAL A 261 6.67 4.28 -9.52
N LEU A 262 6.79 2.99 -9.79
CA LEU A 262 7.58 2.46 -10.92
C LEU A 262 6.73 2.38 -12.19
N TYR A 263 5.47 2.00 -12.05
CA TYR A 263 4.52 1.87 -13.14
C TYR A 263 3.12 2.23 -12.67
N LEU A 264 2.35 2.92 -13.51
CA LEU A 264 0.94 3.17 -13.25
C LEU A 264 0.15 3.25 -14.56
N ASP A 265 -0.91 2.44 -14.67
CA ASP A 265 -1.95 2.61 -15.68
C ASP A 265 -3.35 2.63 -15.04
N ALA A 266 -4.39 2.49 -15.86
CA ALA A 266 -5.78 2.49 -15.39
C ALA A 266 -6.07 1.39 -14.36
N ASP A 267 -5.44 0.23 -14.46
CA ASP A 267 -5.81 -0.98 -13.70
C ASP A 267 -4.67 -1.53 -12.85
N LEU A 268 -3.43 -1.11 -13.08
CA LEU A 268 -2.24 -1.69 -12.45
C LEU A 268 -1.31 -0.60 -11.94
N ARG A 269 -0.80 -0.82 -10.73
CA ARG A 269 0.23 0.01 -10.09
C ARG A 269 1.36 -0.88 -9.61
N VAL A 270 2.59 -0.45 -9.86
CA VAL A 270 3.79 -1.02 -9.25
C VAL A 270 4.52 0.08 -8.48
N HIS A 271 4.90 -0.21 -7.24
CA HIS A 271 5.72 0.71 -6.46
C HIS A 271 6.78 -0.02 -5.64
N LYS A 272 7.83 0.73 -5.28
CA LYS A 272 8.94 0.28 -4.46
C LYS A 272 9.09 1.18 -3.24
N THR A 273 9.18 0.61 -2.04
CA THR A 273 9.39 1.40 -0.82
C THR A 273 10.85 1.82 -0.67
N GLY A 274 11.11 2.77 0.23
CA GLY A 274 12.48 3.15 0.57
C GLY A 274 13.37 2.04 1.15
N GLN A 275 12.81 0.86 1.44
CA GLN A 275 13.54 -0.32 1.93
C GLN A 275 13.67 -1.42 0.88
N GLY A 276 13.29 -1.15 -0.36
CA GLY A 276 13.45 -2.09 -1.46
C GLY A 276 12.22 -2.95 -1.74
N ASN A 277 11.25 -3.00 -0.81
CA ASN A 277 10.05 -3.82 -0.98
C ASN A 277 9.24 -3.42 -2.21
N VAL A 278 8.90 -4.40 -3.05
CA VAL A 278 8.10 -4.21 -4.26
C VAL A 278 6.65 -4.60 -3.98
N PHE A 279 5.72 -3.85 -4.56
CA PHE A 279 4.29 -4.14 -4.53
C PHE A 279 3.72 -4.02 -5.95
N VAL A 280 3.03 -5.06 -6.40
CA VAL A 280 2.21 -5.06 -7.61
C VAL A 280 0.75 -5.11 -7.22
N GLN A 281 -0.03 -4.15 -7.68
CA GLN A 281 -1.40 -3.96 -7.23
C GLN A 281 -2.34 -3.70 -8.38
N ARG A 282 -3.55 -4.27 -8.30
CA ARG A 282 -4.63 -4.05 -9.25
C ARG A 282 -5.63 -3.04 -8.69
N ARG A 283 -6.13 -2.12 -9.51
CA ARG A 283 -7.23 -1.23 -9.13
C ARG A 283 -8.46 -2.09 -8.82
N LEU A 284 -9.05 -1.85 -7.66
CA LEU A 284 -10.37 -2.39 -7.36
C LEU A 284 -11.39 -1.53 -8.10
N SER A 285 -12.15 -2.15 -9.00
CA SER A 285 -13.33 -1.54 -9.59
C SER A 285 -14.17 -0.98 -8.46
N SER A 286 -14.60 0.28 -8.56
CA SER A 286 -15.63 0.80 -7.67
C SER A 286 -16.89 -0.01 -7.94
N THR A 287 -17.12 -1.08 -7.20
CA THR A 287 -18.49 -1.55 -7.01
C THR A 287 -19.20 -0.37 -6.38
N ALA A 288 -20.10 0.25 -7.14
CA ALA A 288 -21.08 1.16 -6.57
C ALA A 288 -21.81 0.35 -5.49
N ASN A 289 -21.53 0.66 -4.23
CA ASN A 289 -22.39 0.28 -3.12
C ASN A 289 -23.60 1.20 -3.11
#